data_AF-A0AAV0S683-F1
#
_entry.id   AF-A0AAV0S683-F1
#
_cell.length_a   1.000
_cell.length_b   1.000
_cell.length_c   1.000
_cell.angle_alpha   90.00
_cell.angle_beta   90.00
_cell.angle_gamma   90.00
#
_symmetry.space_group_name_H-M   'P 1'
#
loop_
_entity.id
_entity.type
_entity.pdbx_description
1 polymer ?
#
loop_
_entity_poly.entity_id
_entity_poly.type
_entity_poly.pdbx_seq_one_letter_code
_entity_poly.pdbx_strand_id
1 'polypeptide(L)'
;MFVYLFLQVRVREGGTDWGWGVVVNVVKKPSSGMGALPSRGSGYIVDTLLHCTQGPSEGGSRPKPCPPRPGEKGEMHVVPVELPLVSALSKVRITIPSDLRPLEARQSILIALEELGSRFPEGLPKLNPVKDMKIEDPEIVDLVKQIEELERKLHAHPMHKSQDVNQIKSFQRKAEVDHEIQQLKLKMRDSQLQKFRDELKNRSRVLKRLGHIDGDSVVQLKGRAACLIDTGDELLVTELMFNGTFNDLDHHQVAALASCFIPVDKSNEQIHLRTELAKPLQQLQESARKIAEIQYECKLEINVDEYVESTVRPFLMDVIYCWSKGASFAEVIQMTDIFEGSIIRSARRLDEFLNQLRAAAQAVGETSLEEKFEAACKSLQRGIMFANSLYL
;
A
#
# COMPACT_ATOMS: atom_id res chain seq x y z
N MET A 1 -36.11 -21.17 -0.76
CA MET A 1 -35.66 -22.55 -1.02
C MET A 1 -36.54 -23.10 -2.12
N PHE A 2 -36.10 -23.00 -3.38
CA PHE A 2 -36.92 -23.31 -4.58
C PHE A 2 -36.35 -24.46 -5.42
N VAL A 3 -35.25 -25.09 -4.95
CA VAL A 3 -34.64 -26.22 -5.63
C VAL A 3 -35.44 -27.46 -5.26
N TYR A 4 -36.45 -27.77 -6.08
CA TYR A 4 -37.23 -28.99 -5.99
C TYR A 4 -36.59 -30.06 -6.89
N LEU A 5 -36.86 -31.33 -6.57
CA LEU A 5 -36.63 -32.45 -7.48
C LEU A 5 -37.25 -32.13 -8.85
N PHE A 6 -36.61 -32.55 -9.93
CA PHE A 6 -37.10 -32.40 -11.31
C PHE A 6 -37.00 -30.98 -11.91
N LEU A 7 -36.43 -30.02 -11.16
CA LEU A 7 -36.16 -28.66 -11.64
C LEU A 7 -34.89 -28.64 -12.50
N GLN A 8 -34.89 -27.84 -13.58
CA GLN A 8 -33.68 -27.65 -14.38
C GLN A 8 -32.82 -26.50 -13.84
N VAL A 9 -31.51 -26.73 -13.81
CA VAL A 9 -30.52 -25.79 -13.27
C VAL A 9 -29.39 -25.59 -14.26
N ARG A 10 -28.92 -24.34 -14.41
CA ARG A 10 -27.74 -24.03 -15.21
C ARG A 10 -26.51 -23.97 -14.32
N VAL A 11 -25.49 -24.76 -14.61
CA VAL A 11 -24.29 -24.87 -13.77
C VAL A 11 -23.12 -24.14 -14.41
N ARG A 12 -22.41 -23.32 -13.61
CA ARG A 12 -21.23 -22.57 -14.05
C ARG A 12 -20.13 -22.65 -13.00
N GLU A 13 -18.93 -23.03 -13.44
CA GLU A 13 -17.73 -23.13 -12.62
C GLU A 13 -16.66 -22.18 -13.17
N GLY A 14 -16.48 -21.03 -12.51
CA GLY A 14 -15.60 -19.97 -13.01
C GLY A 14 -16.03 -19.48 -14.41
N GLY A 15 -15.15 -19.65 -15.39
CA GLY A 15 -15.42 -19.33 -16.80
C GLY A 15 -16.11 -20.44 -17.60
N THR A 16 -16.29 -21.64 -17.02
CA THR A 16 -16.80 -22.83 -17.73
C THR A 16 -18.30 -22.98 -17.52
N ASP A 17 -19.07 -23.05 -18.61
CA ASP A 17 -20.52 -23.29 -18.60
C ASP A 17 -20.79 -24.78 -18.83
N TRP A 18 -21.40 -25.44 -17.86
CA TRP A 18 -21.78 -26.85 -17.93
C TRP A 18 -23.16 -27.04 -18.57
N GLY A 19 -23.84 -25.94 -18.91
CA GLY A 19 -25.17 -25.98 -19.52
C GLY A 19 -26.28 -26.30 -18.52
N TRP A 20 -27.41 -26.74 -19.05
CA TRP A 20 -28.60 -27.09 -18.28
C TRP A 20 -28.59 -28.56 -17.87
N GLY A 21 -28.74 -28.79 -16.56
CA GLY A 21 -28.94 -30.11 -15.97
C GLY A 21 -30.28 -30.21 -15.25
N VAL A 22 -30.57 -31.41 -14.75
CA VAL A 22 -31.79 -31.69 -13.97
C VAL A 22 -31.43 -32.04 -12.55
N VAL A 23 -32.08 -31.40 -11.57
CA VAL A 23 -31.89 -31.70 -10.15
C VAL A 23 -32.47 -33.06 -9.82
N VAL A 24 -31.60 -33.95 -9.35
CA VAL A 24 -31.93 -35.32 -8.92
C VAL A 24 -32.11 -35.37 -7.40
N ASN A 25 -31.31 -34.63 -6.64
CA ASN A 25 -31.39 -34.60 -5.19
C ASN A 25 -30.74 -33.32 -4.62
N VAL A 26 -31.11 -32.94 -3.40
CA VAL A 26 -30.50 -31.82 -2.68
C VAL A 26 -30.13 -32.29 -1.28
N VAL A 27 -28.84 -32.32 -0.97
CA VAL A 27 -28.31 -32.79 0.30
C VAL A 27 -27.72 -31.61 1.07
N LYS A 28 -28.10 -31.47 2.35
CA LYS A 28 -27.45 -30.53 3.26
C LYS A 28 -26.10 -31.11 3.70
N LYS A 29 -25.01 -30.39 3.44
CA LYS A 29 -23.68 -30.78 3.90
C LYS A 29 -23.66 -30.73 5.44
N PRO A 30 -23.28 -31.81 6.14
CA PRO A 30 -23.10 -31.75 7.58
C PRO A 30 -21.99 -30.75 7.90
N SER A 31 -22.23 -29.87 8.87
CA SER A 31 -21.25 -28.87 9.30
C SER A 31 -20.00 -29.57 9.83
N SER A 32 -18.88 -29.46 9.12
CA SER A 32 -17.57 -29.82 9.67
C SER A 32 -17.30 -28.94 10.89
N GLY A 33 -16.96 -29.55 12.03
CA GLY A 33 -16.87 -28.88 13.32
C GLY A 33 -15.86 -27.73 13.41
N MET A 34 -16.14 -26.83 14.37
CA MET A 34 -15.33 -25.76 14.96
C MET A 34 -14.66 -24.72 14.03
N GLY A 35 -15.21 -23.50 14.05
CA GLY A 35 -14.41 -22.26 13.94
C GLY A 35 -14.52 -21.45 12.65
N ALA A 36 -15.09 -21.98 11.56
CA ALA A 36 -15.29 -21.20 10.33
C ALA A 36 -16.73 -20.65 10.27
N LEU A 37 -16.88 -19.33 10.14
CA LEU A 37 -18.17 -18.72 9.81
C LEU A 37 -18.68 -19.35 8.49
N PRO A 38 -19.90 -19.92 8.46
CA PRO A 38 -20.42 -20.49 7.22
C PRO A 38 -20.60 -19.37 6.20
N SER A 39 -19.92 -19.47 5.05
CA SER A 39 -20.22 -18.60 3.92
C SER A 39 -21.69 -18.81 3.52
N ARG A 40 -22.43 -17.73 3.28
CA ARG A 40 -23.83 -17.79 2.85
C ARG A 40 -23.91 -18.52 1.50
N GLY A 41 -24.20 -19.83 1.53
CA GLY A 41 -24.40 -20.66 0.33
C GLY A 41 -23.62 -21.98 0.28
N SER A 42 -22.58 -22.18 1.10
CA SER A 42 -21.70 -23.37 1.04
C SER A 42 -22.21 -24.61 1.79
N GLY A 43 -23.50 -24.64 2.17
CA GLY A 43 -24.09 -25.68 3.03
C GLY A 43 -24.91 -26.75 2.29
N TYR A 44 -25.06 -26.66 0.97
CA TYR A 44 -25.90 -27.57 0.19
C TYR A 44 -25.16 -28.08 -1.05
N ILE A 45 -25.30 -29.38 -1.30
CA ILE A 45 -24.88 -30.06 -2.52
C ILE A 45 -26.15 -30.43 -3.29
N VAL A 46 -26.19 -30.07 -4.56
CA VAL A 46 -27.28 -30.35 -5.50
C VAL A 46 -26.79 -31.43 -6.46
N ASP A 47 -27.25 -32.66 -6.26
CA ASP A 47 -26.96 -33.75 -7.20
C ASP A 47 -27.71 -33.47 -8.49
N THR A 48 -26.94 -33.16 -9.54
CA THR A 48 -27.47 -32.66 -10.81
C THR A 48 -27.08 -33.63 -11.92
N LEU A 49 -28.07 -34.10 -12.69
CA LEU A 49 -27.82 -34.88 -13.90
C LEU A 49 -27.37 -33.93 -15.02
N LEU A 50 -26.11 -34.05 -15.43
CA LEU A 50 -25.45 -33.19 -16.42
C LEU A 50 -24.92 -34.04 -17.59
N HIS A 51 -24.85 -33.43 -18.78
CA HIS A 51 -24.23 -34.04 -19.95
C HIS A 51 -22.72 -33.88 -19.86
N CYS A 52 -21.99 -34.99 -19.73
CA CYS A 52 -20.57 -34.99 -19.43
C CYS A 52 -19.79 -35.94 -20.36
N THR A 53 -18.53 -35.62 -20.60
CA THR A 53 -17.52 -36.56 -21.12
C THR A 53 -16.50 -36.88 -20.02
N GLN A 54 -15.70 -37.93 -20.23
CA GLN A 54 -14.62 -38.26 -19.30
C GLN A 54 -13.45 -37.28 -19.52
N GLY A 55 -13.10 -36.53 -18.48
CA GLY A 55 -11.94 -35.64 -18.52
C GLY A 55 -10.60 -36.40 -18.55
N PRO A 56 -9.48 -35.70 -18.82
CA PRO A 56 -8.16 -36.32 -18.78
C PRO A 56 -7.87 -36.91 -17.39
N SER A 57 -7.43 -38.17 -17.36
CA SER A 57 -7.05 -38.87 -16.14
C SER A 57 -5.66 -38.43 -15.70
N GLU A 58 -5.56 -37.53 -14.73
CA GLU A 58 -4.29 -37.22 -14.07
C GLU A 58 -4.11 -38.12 -12.83
N GLY A 59 -3.05 -38.94 -12.85
CA GLY A 59 -2.46 -39.52 -11.65
C GLY A 59 -3.31 -40.54 -10.87
N GLY A 60 -3.90 -41.54 -11.54
CA GLY A 60 -4.48 -42.72 -10.86
C GLY A 60 -5.80 -42.47 -10.09
N SER A 61 -6.34 -41.26 -10.14
CA SER A 61 -7.69 -40.95 -9.65
C SER A 61 -8.73 -41.14 -10.76
N ARG A 62 -10.00 -41.44 -10.40
CA ARG A 62 -11.07 -41.57 -11.41
C ARG A 62 -11.21 -40.26 -12.19
N PRO A 63 -11.29 -40.30 -13.53
CA PRO A 63 -11.41 -39.10 -14.35
C PRO A 63 -12.63 -38.29 -13.91
N LYS A 64 -12.43 -36.98 -13.69
CA LYS A 64 -13.52 -36.08 -13.31
C LYS A 64 -14.41 -35.84 -14.52
N PRO A 65 -15.74 -35.82 -14.36
CA PRO A 65 -16.64 -35.42 -15.44
C PRO A 65 -16.31 -34.00 -15.88
N CYS A 66 -16.42 -33.69 -17.17
CA CYS A 66 -16.29 -32.35 -17.71
C CYS A 66 -17.37 -32.12 -18.80
N PRO A 67 -17.72 -30.86 -19.11
CA PRO A 67 -18.67 -30.59 -20.18
C PRO A 67 -18.09 -30.99 -21.55
N PRO A 68 -18.88 -31.64 -22.42
CA PRO A 68 -18.44 -32.05 -23.75
C PRO A 68 -18.07 -30.85 -24.62
N ARG A 69 -17.06 -31.03 -25.48
CA ARG A 69 -16.76 -30.03 -26.52
C ARG A 69 -17.85 -30.04 -27.60
N PRO A 70 -18.05 -28.94 -28.34
CA PRO A 70 -19.00 -28.92 -29.45
C PRO A 70 -18.75 -30.07 -30.45
N GLY A 71 -19.75 -30.94 -30.63
CA GLY A 71 -19.67 -32.10 -31.53
C GLY A 71 -19.14 -33.39 -30.89
N GLU A 72 -18.75 -33.38 -29.62
CA GLU A 72 -18.31 -34.56 -28.87
C GLU A 72 -19.51 -35.34 -28.31
N LYS A 73 -19.46 -36.68 -28.39
CA LYS A 73 -20.51 -37.53 -27.79
C LYS A 73 -20.29 -37.65 -26.29
N GLY A 74 -21.18 -37.07 -25.50
CA GLY A 74 -21.20 -37.21 -24.04
C GLY A 74 -22.32 -38.12 -23.53
N GLU A 75 -22.25 -38.47 -22.25
CA GLU A 75 -23.25 -39.25 -21.54
C GLU A 75 -23.74 -38.50 -20.29
N MET A 76 -25.00 -38.74 -19.92
CA MET A 76 -25.60 -38.10 -18.73
C MET A 76 -25.06 -38.73 -17.45
N HIS A 77 -24.51 -37.91 -16.55
CA HIS A 77 -23.95 -38.34 -15.27
C HIS A 77 -24.54 -37.52 -14.12
N VAL A 78 -24.78 -38.17 -12.98
CA VAL A 78 -25.18 -37.46 -11.75
C VAL A 78 -23.91 -36.90 -11.12
N VAL A 79 -23.80 -35.58 -11.10
CA VAL A 79 -22.65 -34.85 -10.58
C VAL A 79 -23.08 -34.07 -9.33
N PRO A 80 -22.36 -34.19 -8.20
CA PRO A 80 -22.61 -33.36 -7.03
C PRO A 80 -22.14 -31.92 -7.31
N VAL A 81 -23.07 -30.97 -7.31
CA VAL A 81 -22.79 -29.55 -7.60
C VAL A 81 -22.97 -28.72 -6.34
N GLU A 82 -21.97 -27.92 -5.96
CA GLU A 82 -22.14 -26.97 -4.85
C GLU A 82 -23.13 -25.85 -5.22
N LEU A 83 -24.02 -25.47 -4.30
CA LEU A 83 -25.06 -24.49 -4.56
C LEU A 83 -24.58 -23.16 -5.21
N PRO A 84 -23.40 -22.59 -4.86
CA PRO A 84 -22.89 -21.37 -5.50
C PRO A 84 -22.61 -21.51 -7.01
N LEU A 85 -22.45 -22.73 -7.51
CA LEU A 85 -22.23 -23.00 -8.94
C LEU A 85 -23.54 -23.02 -9.74
N VAL A 86 -24.70 -22.97 -9.08
CA VAL A 86 -26.01 -22.89 -9.75
C VAL A 86 -26.28 -21.44 -10.15
N SER A 87 -26.19 -21.17 -11.45
CA SER A 87 -26.30 -19.83 -12.03
C SER A 87 -27.72 -19.42 -12.44
N ALA A 88 -28.62 -20.38 -12.70
CA ALA A 88 -30.02 -20.11 -13.03
C ALA A 88 -30.93 -21.31 -12.73
N LEU A 89 -32.21 -21.04 -12.48
CA LEU A 89 -33.28 -22.04 -12.36
C LEU A 89 -34.28 -21.85 -13.51
N SER A 90 -34.75 -22.95 -14.11
CA SER A 90 -35.77 -22.92 -15.16
C SER A 90 -37.19 -22.95 -14.57
N LYS A 91 -38.18 -22.40 -15.29
CA LYS A 91 -39.61 -22.61 -14.99
C LYS A 91 -40.10 -23.99 -15.43
N VAL A 92 -39.39 -24.65 -16.34
CA VAL A 92 -39.77 -25.95 -16.91
C VAL A 92 -39.25 -27.08 -16.03
N ARG A 93 -40.06 -28.13 -15.87
CA ARG A 93 -39.73 -29.37 -15.17
C ARG A 93 -39.80 -30.55 -16.12
N ILE A 94 -38.93 -31.52 -15.93
CA ILE A 94 -38.93 -32.78 -16.68
C ILE A 94 -39.14 -33.93 -15.70
N THR A 95 -40.04 -34.85 -16.02
CA THR A 95 -40.23 -36.07 -15.23
C THR A 95 -38.99 -36.95 -15.32
N ILE A 96 -38.40 -37.30 -14.17
CA ILE A 96 -37.24 -38.19 -14.10
C ILE A 96 -37.73 -39.59 -13.69
N PRO A 97 -37.21 -40.68 -14.30
CA PRO A 97 -37.46 -42.05 -13.85
C PRO A 97 -37.05 -42.28 -12.39
N SER A 98 -37.70 -43.22 -11.72
CA SER A 98 -37.41 -43.56 -10.32
C SER A 98 -36.03 -44.18 -10.10
N ASP A 99 -35.41 -44.75 -11.14
CA ASP A 99 -34.06 -45.30 -11.12
C ASP A 99 -33.23 -44.75 -12.28
N LEU A 100 -32.11 -44.09 -11.97
CA LEU A 100 -31.17 -43.50 -12.92
C LEU A 100 -29.91 -44.34 -13.13
N ARG A 101 -29.82 -45.54 -12.52
CA ARG A 101 -28.69 -46.46 -12.75
C ARG A 101 -28.67 -47.00 -14.19
N PRO A 102 -29.81 -47.37 -14.83
CA PRO A 102 -29.82 -47.80 -16.23
C PRO A 102 -29.36 -46.70 -17.18
N LEU A 103 -28.60 -47.06 -18.22
CA LEU A 103 -28.11 -46.09 -19.21
C LEU A 103 -29.28 -45.52 -20.03
N GLU A 104 -30.25 -46.36 -20.34
CA GLU A 104 -31.45 -46.03 -21.12
C GLU A 104 -32.31 -44.97 -20.39
N ALA A 105 -32.40 -45.07 -19.06
CA ALA A 105 -33.10 -44.09 -18.23
C ALA A 105 -32.42 -42.72 -18.25
N ARG A 106 -31.08 -42.68 -18.31
CA ARG A 106 -30.31 -41.43 -18.42
C ARG A 106 -30.33 -40.85 -19.85
N GLN A 107 -30.33 -41.72 -20.86
CA GLN A 107 -30.44 -41.34 -22.27
C GLN A 107 -31.81 -40.74 -22.61
N SER A 108 -32.90 -41.24 -22.04
CA SER A 108 -34.24 -40.67 -22.27
C SER A 108 -34.35 -39.22 -21.77
N ILE A 109 -33.65 -38.87 -20.68
CA ILE A 109 -33.58 -37.49 -20.18
C ILE A 109 -32.73 -36.61 -21.10
N LEU A 110 -31.63 -37.12 -21.65
CA LEU A 110 -30.83 -36.38 -22.64
C LEU A 110 -31.68 -35.99 -23.84
N ILE A 111 -32.43 -36.95 -24.41
CA ILE A 111 -33.34 -36.70 -25.53
C ILE A 111 -34.40 -35.65 -25.14
N ALA A 112 -34.96 -35.74 -23.94
CA ALA A 112 -35.93 -34.74 -23.46
C ALA A 112 -35.31 -33.33 -23.31
N LEU A 113 -34.04 -33.23 -22.90
CA LEU A 113 -33.31 -31.95 -22.83
C LEU A 113 -32.98 -31.40 -24.21
N GLU A 114 -32.58 -32.24 -25.17
CA GLU A 114 -32.32 -31.88 -26.56
C GLU A 114 -33.60 -31.40 -27.27
N GLU A 115 -34.71 -32.11 -27.04
CA GLU A 115 -36.03 -31.70 -27.54
C GLU A 115 -36.44 -30.36 -26.94
N LEU A 116 -36.22 -30.15 -25.64
CA LEU A 116 -36.54 -28.89 -24.99
C LEU A 116 -35.66 -27.74 -25.51
N GLY A 117 -34.37 -27.98 -25.75
CA GLY A 117 -33.48 -27.01 -26.39
C GLY A 117 -33.96 -26.64 -27.79
N SER A 118 -34.46 -27.62 -28.54
CA SER A 118 -35.04 -27.40 -29.88
C SER A 118 -36.36 -26.59 -29.83
N ARG A 119 -37.18 -26.80 -28.80
CA ARG A 119 -38.43 -26.05 -28.57
C ARG A 119 -38.19 -24.61 -28.08
N PHE A 120 -37.05 -24.34 -27.44
CA PHE A 120 -36.69 -23.04 -26.89
C PHE A 120 -35.33 -22.55 -27.46
N PRO A 121 -35.27 -22.13 -28.74
CA PRO A 121 -34.02 -21.74 -29.41
C PRO A 121 -33.33 -20.50 -28.80
N GLU A 122 -34.10 -19.62 -28.15
CA GLU A 122 -33.59 -18.44 -27.44
C GLU A 122 -33.17 -18.75 -25.99
N GLY A 123 -33.33 -20.00 -25.55
CA GLY A 123 -33.01 -20.48 -24.21
C GLY A 123 -34.24 -20.70 -23.33
N LEU A 124 -34.05 -21.48 -22.26
CA LEU A 124 -35.12 -21.86 -21.35
C LEU A 124 -35.63 -20.68 -20.51
N PRO A 125 -36.96 -20.58 -20.27
CA PRO A 125 -37.53 -19.53 -19.45
C PRO A 125 -37.03 -19.67 -18.01
N LYS A 126 -36.30 -18.67 -17.54
CA LYS A 126 -35.72 -18.64 -16.19
C LYS A 126 -36.77 -18.23 -15.14
N LEU A 127 -36.63 -18.73 -13.92
CA LEU A 127 -37.39 -18.23 -12.76
C LEU A 127 -36.92 -16.81 -12.41
N ASN A 128 -37.87 -15.90 -12.30
CA ASN A 128 -37.65 -14.53 -11.90
C ASN A 128 -37.53 -14.43 -10.37
N PRO A 129 -36.44 -13.86 -9.82
CA PRO A 129 -36.23 -13.76 -8.38
C PRO A 129 -37.37 -13.03 -7.63
N VAL A 130 -37.99 -12.03 -8.25
CA VAL A 130 -39.04 -11.22 -7.62
C VAL A 130 -40.42 -11.81 -7.89
N LYS A 131 -40.76 -12.01 -9.17
CA LYS A 131 -42.12 -12.40 -9.59
C LYS A 131 -42.44 -13.85 -9.21
N ASP A 132 -41.49 -14.77 -9.40
CA ASP A 132 -41.71 -16.20 -9.20
C ASP A 132 -41.19 -16.68 -7.84
N MET A 133 -40.00 -16.22 -7.41
CA MET A 133 -39.39 -16.64 -6.14
C MET A 133 -39.78 -15.75 -4.94
N LYS A 134 -40.58 -14.69 -5.16
CA LYS A 134 -41.11 -13.82 -4.10
C LYS A 134 -40.04 -13.22 -3.19
N ILE A 135 -38.88 -12.86 -3.76
CA ILE A 135 -37.84 -12.13 -3.03
C ILE A 135 -38.24 -10.66 -2.98
N GLU A 136 -38.36 -10.11 -1.77
CA GLU A 136 -38.83 -8.75 -1.49
C GLU A 136 -37.70 -7.79 -1.08
N ASP A 137 -36.46 -8.27 -1.05
CA ASP A 137 -35.29 -7.45 -0.72
C ASP A 137 -35.14 -6.28 -1.71
N PRO A 138 -35.06 -5.03 -1.24
CA PRO A 138 -35.11 -3.85 -2.10
C PRO A 138 -33.91 -3.76 -3.05
N GLU A 139 -32.70 -4.14 -2.60
CA GLU A 139 -31.51 -4.12 -3.44
C GLU A 139 -31.62 -5.14 -4.57
N ILE A 140 -32.09 -6.36 -4.26
CA ILE A 140 -32.31 -7.41 -5.27
C ILE A 140 -33.41 -7.01 -6.25
N VAL A 141 -34.51 -6.43 -5.76
CA VAL A 141 -35.61 -5.99 -6.62
C VAL A 141 -35.14 -4.95 -7.64
N ASP A 142 -34.32 -3.99 -7.20
CA ASP A 142 -33.80 -2.95 -8.11
C ASP A 142 -32.74 -3.50 -9.08
N LEU A 143 -31.87 -4.41 -8.64
CA LEU A 143 -30.92 -5.11 -9.54
C LEU A 143 -31.66 -5.91 -10.62
N VAL A 144 -32.72 -6.63 -10.27
CA VAL A 144 -33.53 -7.39 -11.24
C VAL A 144 -34.19 -6.45 -12.24
N LYS A 145 -34.73 -5.31 -11.82
CA LYS A 145 -35.27 -4.30 -12.76
C LYS A 145 -34.20 -3.77 -13.70
N GLN A 146 -33.00 -3.49 -13.20
CA GLN A 146 -31.88 -3.02 -14.04
C GLN A 146 -31.46 -4.07 -15.06
N ILE A 147 -31.40 -5.35 -14.68
CA ILE A 147 -31.12 -6.46 -15.60
C ILE A 147 -32.20 -6.53 -16.68
N GLU A 148 -33.49 -6.53 -16.31
CA GLU A 148 -34.61 -6.57 -17.27
C GLU A 148 -34.55 -5.37 -18.25
N GLU A 149 -34.20 -4.17 -17.76
CA GLU A 149 -34.04 -2.99 -18.60
C GLU A 149 -32.86 -3.12 -19.58
N LEU A 150 -31.72 -3.63 -19.11
CA LEU A 150 -30.52 -3.83 -19.94
C LEU A 150 -30.73 -4.93 -20.97
N GLU A 151 -31.36 -6.05 -20.61
CA GLU A 151 -31.73 -7.11 -21.55
C GLU A 151 -32.67 -6.57 -22.62
N ARG A 152 -33.69 -5.79 -22.24
CA ARG A 152 -34.59 -5.14 -23.20
C ARG A 152 -33.84 -4.21 -24.15
N LYS A 153 -32.92 -3.38 -23.64
CA LYS A 153 -32.08 -2.50 -24.48
C LYS A 153 -31.18 -3.30 -25.42
N LEU A 154 -30.61 -4.41 -24.93
CA LEU A 154 -29.79 -5.32 -25.73
C LEU A 154 -30.59 -5.92 -26.88
N HIS A 155 -31.76 -6.50 -26.60
CA HIS A 155 -32.62 -7.12 -27.62
C HIS A 155 -33.21 -6.11 -28.61
N ALA A 156 -33.48 -4.88 -28.18
CA ALA A 156 -33.96 -3.81 -29.04
C ALA A 156 -32.85 -3.27 -29.97
N HIS A 157 -31.58 -3.49 -29.64
CA HIS A 157 -30.45 -2.95 -30.40
C HIS A 157 -30.36 -3.61 -31.80
N PRO A 158 -30.21 -2.84 -32.90
CA PRO A 158 -30.14 -3.39 -34.25
C PRO A 158 -29.07 -4.48 -34.44
N MET A 159 -27.90 -4.30 -33.81
CA MET A 159 -26.79 -5.27 -33.83
C MET A 159 -27.09 -6.59 -33.10
N HIS A 160 -28.12 -6.65 -32.25
CA HIS A 160 -28.53 -7.92 -31.67
C HIS A 160 -29.18 -8.84 -32.72
N LYS A 161 -29.81 -8.24 -33.74
CA LYS A 161 -30.46 -8.94 -34.85
C LYS A 161 -29.49 -9.20 -36.01
N SER A 162 -28.58 -8.27 -36.28
CA SER A 162 -27.50 -8.44 -37.26
C SER A 162 -26.21 -8.90 -36.57
N GLN A 163 -25.96 -10.22 -36.57
CA GLN A 163 -24.70 -10.81 -36.09
C GLN A 163 -23.53 -10.52 -37.05
N ASP A 164 -23.21 -9.25 -37.32
CA ASP A 164 -21.97 -8.90 -38.01
C ASP A 164 -20.79 -9.10 -37.04
N VAL A 165 -20.29 -10.33 -37.02
CA VAL A 165 -19.18 -10.78 -36.19
C VAL A 165 -17.92 -9.94 -36.43
N ASN A 166 -17.71 -9.43 -37.65
CA ASN A 166 -16.54 -8.63 -37.98
C ASN A 166 -16.63 -7.24 -37.35
N GLN A 167 -17.80 -6.60 -37.41
CA GLN A 167 -18.01 -5.31 -36.78
C GLN A 167 -17.85 -5.39 -35.25
N ILE A 168 -18.38 -6.44 -34.62
CA ILE A 168 -18.20 -6.68 -33.17
C ILE A 168 -16.72 -6.84 -32.82
N LYS A 169 -15.96 -7.63 -33.60
CA LYS A 169 -14.51 -7.79 -33.41
C LYS A 169 -13.75 -6.47 -33.53
N SER A 170 -14.12 -5.62 -34.50
CA SER A 170 -13.49 -4.30 -34.66
C SER A 170 -13.75 -3.38 -33.45
N PHE A 171 -14.97 -3.38 -32.90
CA PHE A 171 -15.29 -2.60 -31.69
C PHE A 171 -14.58 -3.14 -30.45
N GLN A 172 -14.47 -4.46 -30.30
CA GLN A 172 -13.68 -5.09 -29.22
C GLN A 172 -12.22 -4.67 -29.32
N ARG A 173 -11.62 -4.77 -30.52
CA ARG A 173 -10.23 -4.36 -30.72
C ARG A 173 -10.01 -2.89 -30.42
N LYS A 174 -10.95 -2.01 -30.82
CA LYS A 174 -10.89 -0.59 -30.47
C LYS A 174 -10.91 -0.39 -28.95
N ALA A 175 -11.82 -1.05 -28.24
CA ALA A 175 -11.92 -0.93 -26.78
C ALA A 175 -10.64 -1.40 -26.07
N GLU A 176 -10.02 -2.49 -26.53
CA GLU A 176 -8.72 -2.97 -26.03
C GLU A 176 -7.61 -1.93 -26.21
N VAL A 177 -7.49 -1.38 -27.43
CA VAL A 177 -6.47 -0.37 -27.74
C VAL A 177 -6.73 0.93 -26.97
N ASP A 178 -7.99 1.36 -26.83
CA ASP A 178 -8.35 2.52 -26.02
C ASP A 178 -7.98 2.30 -24.55
N HIS A 179 -8.19 1.09 -24.02
CA HIS A 179 -7.75 0.74 -22.67
C HIS A 179 -6.22 0.80 -22.54
N GLU A 180 -5.48 0.23 -23.49
CA GLU A 180 -4.02 0.27 -23.52
C GLU A 180 -3.47 1.70 -23.58
N ILE A 181 -4.09 2.56 -24.40
CA ILE A 181 -3.76 4.00 -24.47
C ILE A 181 -3.93 4.66 -23.10
N GLN A 182 -5.03 4.40 -22.40
CA GLN A 182 -5.26 4.97 -21.07
C GLN A 182 -4.21 4.50 -20.06
N GLN A 183 -3.84 3.21 -20.09
CA GLN A 183 -2.79 2.66 -19.24
C GLN A 183 -1.43 3.30 -19.51
N LEU A 184 -1.06 3.45 -20.78
CA LEU A 184 0.20 4.08 -21.17
C LEU A 184 0.23 5.56 -20.78
N LYS A 185 -0.87 6.30 -20.94
CA LYS A 185 -0.98 7.70 -20.49
C LYS A 185 -0.86 7.86 -18.98
N LEU A 186 -1.39 6.92 -18.20
CA LEU A 186 -1.20 6.90 -16.75
C LEU A 186 0.28 6.68 -16.40
N LYS A 187 0.92 5.67 -17.00
CA LYS A 187 2.35 5.39 -16.80
C LYS A 187 3.26 6.56 -17.19
N MET A 188 2.94 7.27 -18.27
CA MET A 188 3.69 8.47 -18.68
C MET A 188 3.58 9.61 -17.66
N ARG A 189 2.39 9.84 -17.08
CA ARG A 189 2.20 10.85 -16.02
C ARG A 189 2.90 10.47 -14.73
N ASP A 190 2.99 9.18 -14.42
CA ASP A 190 3.73 8.65 -13.27
C ASP A 190 5.25 8.56 -13.49
N SER A 191 5.78 9.23 -14.52
CA SER A 191 7.22 9.26 -14.76
C SER A 191 7.96 9.81 -13.54
N GLN A 192 8.96 9.05 -13.07
CA GLN A 192 9.86 9.45 -11.98
C GLN A 192 10.51 10.82 -12.25
N LEU A 193 10.74 11.18 -13.52
CA LEU A 193 11.28 12.47 -13.91
C LEU A 193 10.36 13.64 -13.57
N GLN A 194 9.03 13.46 -13.69
CA GLN A 194 8.08 14.51 -13.33
C GLN A 194 8.04 14.71 -11.82
N LYS A 195 8.00 13.61 -11.05
CA LYS A 195 8.05 13.65 -9.57
C LYS A 195 9.33 14.36 -9.09
N PHE A 196 10.48 14.01 -9.67
CA PHE A 196 11.76 14.66 -9.35
C PHE A 196 11.74 16.18 -9.67
N ARG A 197 11.18 16.58 -10.82
CA ARG A 197 11.07 18.00 -11.17
C ARG A 197 10.16 18.78 -10.24
N ASP A 198 9.06 18.19 -9.80
CA ASP A 198 8.13 18.85 -8.89
C ASP A 198 8.71 18.93 -7.47
N GLU A 199 9.39 17.88 -7.01
CA GLU A 199 10.14 17.92 -5.74
C GLU A 199 11.25 18.98 -5.76
N LEU A 200 12.04 19.06 -6.84
CA LEU A 200 13.10 20.07 -6.99
C LEU A 200 12.54 21.50 -6.93
N LYS A 201 11.39 21.76 -7.57
CA LYS A 201 10.70 23.07 -7.48
C LYS A 201 10.25 23.37 -6.06
N ASN A 202 9.69 22.38 -5.37
CA ASN A 202 9.23 22.53 -3.98
C ASN A 202 10.41 22.82 -3.03
N ARG A 203 11.53 22.08 -3.15
CA ARG A 203 12.78 22.35 -2.40
C ARG A 203 13.37 23.73 -2.74
N SER A 204 13.38 24.12 -4.02
CA SER A 204 13.80 25.47 -4.43
C SER A 204 12.96 26.57 -3.77
N ARG A 205 11.64 26.37 -3.63
CA ARG A 205 10.76 27.29 -2.92
C ARG A 205 11.10 27.40 -1.43
N VAL A 206 11.46 26.30 -0.78
CA VAL A 206 11.96 26.31 0.62
C VAL A 206 13.22 27.15 0.73
N LEU A 207 14.22 26.89 -0.12
CA LEU A 207 15.48 27.64 -0.13
C LEU A 207 15.26 29.14 -0.36
N LYS A 208 14.31 29.52 -1.22
CA LYS A 208 13.92 30.93 -1.43
C LYS A 208 13.29 31.56 -0.18
N ARG A 209 12.40 30.84 0.51
CA ARG A 209 11.73 31.35 1.71
C ARG A 209 12.65 31.48 2.91
N LEU A 210 13.62 30.57 3.04
CA LEU A 210 14.64 30.62 4.10
C LEU A 210 15.78 31.61 3.76
N GLY A 211 15.85 32.10 2.53
CA GLY A 211 16.85 33.07 2.09
C GLY A 211 18.22 32.45 1.75
N HIS A 212 18.27 31.16 1.43
CA HIS A 212 19.50 30.51 0.94
C HIS A 212 19.76 30.82 -0.53
N ILE A 213 18.70 31.06 -1.32
CA ILE A 213 18.76 31.53 -2.69
C ILE A 213 17.76 32.67 -2.89
N ASP A 214 17.98 33.55 -3.87
CA ASP A 214 17.06 34.65 -4.19
C ASP A 214 15.99 34.27 -5.24
N GLY A 215 15.23 35.27 -5.69
CA GLY A 215 14.19 35.12 -6.72
C GLY A 215 14.72 34.51 -8.03
N ASP A 216 15.94 34.88 -8.42
CA ASP A 216 16.62 34.43 -9.63
C ASP A 216 17.40 33.12 -9.43
N SER A 217 17.29 32.51 -8.24
CA SER A 217 17.94 31.25 -7.86
C SER A 217 19.47 31.39 -7.68
N VAL A 218 19.95 32.59 -7.35
CA VAL A 218 21.35 32.85 -7.02
C VAL A 218 21.58 32.62 -5.53
N VAL A 219 22.67 31.92 -5.20
CA VAL A 219 23.04 31.53 -3.83
C VAL A 219 23.43 32.75 -2.99
N GLN A 220 22.79 32.87 -1.82
CA GLN A 220 23.00 33.94 -0.84
C GLN A 220 23.97 33.51 0.28
N LEU A 221 24.26 34.41 1.24
CA LEU A 221 25.17 34.12 2.36
C LEU A 221 24.77 32.88 3.17
N LYS A 222 23.49 32.73 3.52
CA LYS A 222 22.96 31.51 4.17
C LYS A 222 23.21 30.26 3.33
N GLY A 223 22.99 30.35 2.01
CA GLY A 223 23.26 29.25 1.09
C GLY A 223 24.74 28.85 1.07
N ARG A 224 25.66 29.82 1.07
CA ARG A 224 27.11 29.57 1.13
C ARG A 224 27.54 28.89 2.42
N ALA A 225 27.02 29.33 3.56
CA ALA A 225 27.26 28.68 4.85
C ALA A 225 26.75 27.24 4.85
N ALA A 226 25.52 27.01 4.39
CA ALA A 226 24.91 25.68 4.33
C ALA A 226 25.70 24.70 3.44
N CYS A 227 26.30 25.17 2.34
CA CYS A 227 27.14 24.33 1.47
C CYS A 227 28.41 23.78 2.13
N LEU A 228 28.79 24.27 3.32
CA LEU A 228 29.95 23.81 4.07
C LEU A 228 29.58 22.82 5.18
N ILE A 229 28.30 22.47 5.32
CA ILE A 229 27.79 21.55 6.32
C ILE A 229 27.44 20.21 5.66
N ASP A 230 27.99 19.12 6.19
CA ASP A 230 27.75 17.75 5.70
C ASP A 230 27.30 16.80 6.83
N THR A 231 27.69 17.09 8.07
CA THR A 231 27.54 16.12 9.18
C THR A 231 26.18 16.17 9.89
N GLY A 232 25.40 17.23 9.69
CA GLY A 232 24.07 17.46 10.29
C GLY A 232 23.14 18.26 9.37
N ASP A 233 21.94 18.61 9.83
CA ASP A 233 20.95 19.35 9.03
C ASP A 233 21.45 20.76 8.70
N GLU A 234 21.75 20.97 7.42
CA GLU A 234 22.38 22.17 6.88
C GLU A 234 21.46 23.39 6.93
N LEU A 235 20.14 23.22 6.83
CA LEU A 235 19.17 24.31 6.89
C LEU A 235 19.00 24.79 8.33
N LEU A 236 18.81 23.85 9.25
CA LEU A 236 18.57 24.16 10.65
C LEU A 236 19.77 24.82 11.30
N VAL A 237 20.98 24.27 11.14
CA VAL A 237 22.15 24.86 11.79
C VAL A 237 22.50 26.22 11.20
N THR A 238 22.32 26.41 9.89
CA THR A 238 22.48 27.71 9.25
C THR A 238 21.45 28.72 9.78
N GLU A 239 20.19 28.33 9.96
CA GLU A 239 19.19 29.23 10.53
C GLU A 239 19.57 29.69 11.94
N LEU A 240 20.12 28.79 12.77
CA LEU A 240 20.61 29.13 14.12
C LEU A 240 21.85 30.04 14.14
N MET A 241 22.71 29.92 13.12
CA MET A 241 23.84 30.84 12.95
C MET A 241 23.35 32.27 12.65
N PHE A 242 22.31 32.40 11.82
CA PHE A 242 21.84 33.71 11.35
C PHE A 242 20.75 34.34 12.22
N ASN A 243 20.03 33.57 13.05
CA ASN A 243 19.03 34.11 13.98
C ASN A 243 19.63 34.56 15.32
N GLY A 244 20.94 34.39 15.50
CA GLY A 244 21.68 34.79 16.70
C GLY A 244 21.63 33.80 17.86
N THR A 245 21.07 32.59 17.71
CA THR A 245 21.01 31.60 18.80
C THR A 245 22.40 31.31 19.38
N PHE A 246 23.44 31.17 18.55
CA PHE A 246 24.80 30.90 19.02
C PHE A 246 25.50 32.12 19.64
N ASN A 247 25.01 33.34 19.42
CA ASN A 247 25.68 34.57 19.89
C ASN A 247 25.65 34.68 21.42
N ASP A 248 24.54 34.27 22.04
CA ASP A 248 24.32 34.36 23.49
C ASP A 248 24.94 33.20 24.29
N LEU A 249 25.47 32.18 23.61
CA LEU A 249 26.00 30.97 24.24
C LEU A 249 27.50 31.05 24.52
N ASP A 250 27.96 30.44 25.62
CA ASP A 250 29.38 30.13 25.80
C ASP A 250 29.80 28.94 24.90
N HIS A 251 31.10 28.74 24.70
CA HIS A 251 31.60 27.69 23.81
C HIS A 251 31.27 26.25 24.29
N HIS A 252 31.01 26.05 25.59
CA HIS A 252 30.56 24.76 26.13
C HIS A 252 29.09 24.51 25.83
N GLN A 253 28.25 25.53 25.96
CA GLN A 253 26.84 25.49 25.56
C GLN A 253 26.71 25.30 24.05
N VAL A 254 27.60 25.89 23.24
CA VAL A 254 27.68 25.63 21.81
C VAL A 254 27.99 24.17 21.52
N ALA A 255 29.02 23.59 22.16
CA ALA A 255 29.34 22.17 21.98
C ALA A 255 28.16 21.26 22.35
N ALA A 256 27.47 21.56 23.45
CA ALA A 256 26.28 20.83 23.89
C ALA A 256 25.13 20.95 22.89
N LEU A 257 24.81 22.16 22.42
CA LEU A 257 23.73 22.35 21.44
C LEU A 257 24.05 21.68 20.10
N ALA A 258 25.29 21.80 19.63
CA ALA A 258 25.76 21.16 18.40
C ALA A 258 25.71 19.62 18.48
N SER A 259 25.84 19.02 19.67
CA SER A 259 25.71 17.57 19.83
C SER A 259 24.31 17.06 19.45
N CYS A 260 23.28 17.91 19.47
CA CYS A 260 21.92 17.53 19.11
C CYS A 260 21.77 17.17 17.62
N PHE A 261 22.69 17.63 16.76
CA PHE A 261 22.70 17.34 15.33
C PHE A 261 23.34 15.99 15.00
N ILE A 262 24.08 15.41 15.94
CA ILE A 262 24.84 14.18 15.72
C ILE A 262 23.94 12.97 15.98
N PRO A 263 23.77 12.07 15.00
CA PRO A 263 23.02 10.84 15.21
C PRO A 263 23.66 9.98 16.30
N VAL A 264 22.85 9.61 17.29
CA VAL A 264 23.20 8.71 18.39
C VAL A 264 22.03 7.79 18.68
N ASP A 265 22.31 6.63 19.27
CA ASP A 265 21.31 5.70 19.79
C ASP A 265 20.36 6.44 20.76
N LYS A 266 19.06 6.15 20.70
CA LYS A 266 18.10 6.71 21.66
C LYS A 266 18.41 6.15 23.05
N SER A 267 18.55 7.03 24.03
CA SER A 267 18.61 6.67 25.45
C SER A 267 17.23 6.22 25.92
N ASN A 268 17.16 5.20 26.78
CA ASN A 268 15.91 4.81 27.45
C ASN A 268 15.69 5.58 28.75
N GLU A 269 16.69 6.35 29.19
CA GLU A 269 16.61 7.18 30.37
C GLU A 269 15.96 8.53 30.07
N GLN A 270 15.34 9.11 31.10
CA GLN A 270 14.81 10.45 30.99
C GLN A 270 15.98 11.45 30.89
N ILE A 271 15.91 12.36 29.91
CA ILE A 271 16.94 13.38 29.70
C ILE A 271 16.86 14.42 30.83
N HIS A 272 17.89 14.47 31.67
CA HIS A 272 18.01 15.46 32.74
C HIS A 272 18.90 16.62 32.29
N LEU A 273 18.29 17.66 31.72
CA LEU A 273 19.02 18.84 31.25
C LEU A 273 19.21 19.88 32.35
N ARG A 274 20.41 20.48 32.38
CA ARG A 274 20.68 21.68 33.18
C ARG A 274 19.82 22.85 32.71
N THR A 275 19.48 23.74 33.65
CA THR A 275 18.64 24.93 33.39
C THR A 275 19.22 25.84 32.30
N GLU A 276 20.55 25.96 32.24
CA GLU A 276 21.27 26.75 31.25
C GLU A 276 21.24 26.15 29.82
N LEU A 277 20.85 24.87 29.68
CA LEU A 277 20.74 24.17 28.39
C LEU A 277 19.28 24.08 27.89
N ALA A 278 18.30 24.34 28.76
CA ALA A 278 16.88 24.27 28.42
C ALA A 278 16.47 25.32 27.37
N LYS A 279 16.88 26.58 27.54
CA LYS A 279 16.56 27.66 26.59
C LYS A 279 17.19 27.42 25.20
N PRO A 280 18.49 27.07 25.08
CA PRO A 280 19.09 26.73 23.79
C PRO A 280 18.38 25.57 23.08
N LEU A 281 18.02 24.51 23.81
CA LEU A 281 17.30 23.37 23.24
C LEU A 281 15.92 23.78 22.73
N GLN A 282 15.19 24.61 23.48
CA GLN A 282 13.89 25.13 23.05
C GLN A 282 14.02 25.94 21.75
N GLN A 283 15.00 26.83 21.66
CA GLN A 283 15.24 27.63 20.44
C GLN A 283 15.57 26.76 19.22
N LEU A 284 16.33 25.69 19.42
CA LEU A 284 16.62 24.68 18.40
C LEU A 284 15.34 23.97 17.93
N GLN A 285 14.50 23.51 18.86
CA GLN A 285 13.22 22.83 18.54
C GLN A 285 12.23 23.76 17.83
N GLU A 286 12.12 25.02 18.26
CA GLU A 286 11.28 26.04 17.61
C GLU A 286 11.75 26.32 16.17
N SER A 287 13.07 26.42 15.97
CA SER A 287 13.65 26.62 14.64
C SER A 287 13.42 25.42 13.72
N ALA A 288 13.59 24.20 14.24
CA ALA A 288 13.30 22.97 13.50
C ALA A 288 11.83 22.88 13.09
N ARG A 289 10.92 23.19 14.01
CA ARG A 289 9.47 23.21 13.74
C ARG A 289 9.12 24.22 12.64
N LYS A 290 9.65 25.44 12.73
CA LYS A 290 9.45 26.48 11.72
C LYS A 290 9.95 26.06 10.33
N ILE A 291 11.11 25.42 10.25
CA ILE A 291 11.64 24.90 8.98
C ILE A 291 10.74 23.80 8.42
N ALA A 292 10.28 22.86 9.24
CA ALA A 292 9.36 21.81 8.82
C ALA A 292 8.00 22.36 8.33
N GLU A 293 7.45 23.38 9.00
CA GLU A 293 6.24 24.08 8.57
C GLU A 293 6.44 24.74 7.21
N ILE A 294 7.58 25.40 6.99
CA ILE A 294 7.92 25.99 5.68
C ILE A 294 8.04 24.91 4.60
N GLN A 295 8.67 23.77 4.92
CA GLN A 295 8.78 22.62 4.00
C GLN A 295 7.39 22.08 3.62
N TYR A 296 6.51 21.90 4.62
CA TYR A 296 5.13 21.47 4.41
C TYR A 296 4.32 22.46 3.56
N GLU A 297 4.39 23.76 3.86
CA GLU A 297 3.75 24.83 3.07
C GLU A 297 4.29 24.90 1.62
N CYS A 298 5.51 24.40 1.40
CA CYS A 298 6.12 24.26 0.09
C CYS A 298 5.76 22.95 -0.63
N LYS A 299 4.78 22.19 -0.12
CA LYS A 299 4.27 20.93 -0.69
C LYS A 299 5.27 19.77 -0.67
N LEU A 300 6.19 19.76 0.31
CA LEU A 300 6.97 18.57 0.61
C LEU A 300 6.17 17.66 1.56
N GLU A 301 6.26 16.36 1.32
CA GLU A 301 5.62 15.34 2.16
C GLU A 301 6.46 15.14 3.43
N ILE A 302 6.25 16.00 4.41
CA ILE A 302 6.97 15.97 5.68
C ILE A 302 5.99 16.02 6.85
N ASN A 303 6.26 15.22 7.88
CA ASN A 303 5.58 15.34 9.17
C ASN A 303 6.42 16.24 10.08
N VAL A 304 5.80 17.32 10.59
CA VAL A 304 6.48 18.34 11.39
C VAL A 304 7.07 17.76 12.68
N ASP A 305 6.30 16.94 13.40
CA ASP A 305 6.75 16.38 14.68
C ASP A 305 7.84 15.32 14.47
N GLU A 306 7.71 14.49 13.41
CA GLU A 306 8.74 13.52 13.04
C GLU A 306 10.06 14.19 12.63
N TYR A 307 10.00 15.31 11.90
CA TYR A 307 11.19 16.08 11.54
C TYR A 307 11.90 16.65 12.78
N VAL A 308 11.15 17.22 13.73
CA VAL A 308 11.73 17.75 14.96
C VAL A 308 12.37 16.63 15.79
N GLU A 309 11.69 15.50 15.98
CA GLU A 309 12.20 14.37 16.75
C GLU A 309 13.44 13.73 16.10
N SER A 310 13.45 13.61 14.77
CA SER A 310 14.56 12.99 14.04
C SER A 310 15.76 13.92 13.88
N THR A 311 15.56 15.24 13.87
CA THR A 311 16.66 16.21 13.68
C THR A 311 17.27 16.65 15.00
N VAL A 312 16.47 16.77 16.06
CA VAL A 312 16.91 17.26 17.37
C VAL A 312 17.07 16.10 18.35
N ARG A 313 18.32 15.68 18.60
CA ARG A 313 18.66 14.54 19.48
C ARG A 313 19.39 14.98 20.76
N PRO A 314 18.70 15.39 21.82
CA PRO A 314 19.32 15.96 23.02
C PRO A 314 20.00 14.95 23.97
N PHE A 315 20.07 13.67 23.61
CA PHE A 315 20.49 12.58 24.51
C PHE A 315 21.90 12.74 25.10
N LEU A 316 22.84 13.32 24.35
CA LEU A 316 24.20 13.57 24.81
C LEU A 316 24.49 15.03 25.20
N MET A 317 23.47 15.89 25.23
CA MET A 317 23.66 17.33 25.42
C MET A 317 24.34 17.65 26.77
N ASP A 318 23.87 17.07 27.88
CA ASP A 318 24.47 17.30 29.21
C ASP A 318 25.85 16.61 29.37
N VAL A 319 26.01 15.43 28.76
CA VAL A 319 27.26 14.64 28.73
C VAL A 319 28.37 15.46 28.06
N ILE A 320 28.09 16.00 26.87
CA ILE A 320 29.03 16.82 26.11
C ILE A 320 29.32 18.13 26.83
N TYR A 321 28.32 18.74 27.46
CA TYR A 321 28.52 19.94 28.27
C TYR A 321 29.51 19.70 29.42
N CYS A 322 29.27 18.66 30.24
CA CYS A 322 30.15 18.31 31.36
C CYS A 322 31.56 17.92 30.89
N TRP A 323 31.65 17.18 29.79
CA TRP A 323 32.93 16.86 29.17
C TRP A 323 33.66 18.13 28.72
N SER A 324 33.00 19.05 28.03
CA SER A 324 33.66 20.28 27.58
C SER A 324 34.18 21.13 28.75
N LYS A 325 33.53 21.07 29.93
CA LYS A 325 33.94 21.77 31.17
C LYS A 325 35.03 21.05 31.97
N GLY A 326 35.46 19.85 31.56
CA GLY A 326 36.60 19.15 32.16
C GLY A 326 36.30 17.87 32.96
N ALA A 327 35.04 17.41 33.03
CA ALA A 327 34.68 16.19 33.75
C ALA A 327 35.47 14.95 33.26
N SER A 328 35.78 14.00 34.13
CA SER A 328 36.43 12.75 33.73
C SER A 328 35.51 11.88 32.87
N PHE A 329 36.09 10.94 32.11
CA PHE A 329 35.28 10.03 31.29
C PHE A 329 34.38 9.14 32.18
N ALA A 330 34.88 8.74 33.35
CA ALA A 330 34.15 7.94 34.31
C ALA A 330 32.91 8.66 34.86
N GLU A 331 32.96 9.99 35.02
CA GLU A 331 31.80 10.78 35.47
C GLU A 331 30.74 10.89 34.37
N VAL A 332 31.14 11.18 33.13
CA VAL A 332 30.16 11.44 32.05
C VAL A 332 29.43 10.19 31.57
N ILE A 333 30.05 9.00 31.66
CA ILE A 333 29.38 7.72 31.33
C ILE A 333 28.35 7.30 32.39
N GLN A 334 28.38 7.87 33.59
CA GLN A 334 27.36 7.62 34.62
C GLN A 334 26.10 8.48 34.41
N MET A 335 26.14 9.43 33.47
CA MET A 335 25.03 10.35 33.20
C MET A 335 24.07 9.85 32.11
N THR A 336 24.38 8.72 31.47
CA THR A 336 23.59 8.17 30.37
C THR A 336 23.79 6.66 30.28
N ASP A 337 22.76 5.96 29.79
CA ASP A 337 22.80 4.54 29.42
C ASP A 337 23.41 4.26 28.03
N ILE A 338 23.82 5.30 27.29
CA ILE A 338 24.45 5.15 25.97
C ILE A 338 25.86 4.54 26.12
N PHE A 339 26.14 3.49 25.34
CA PHE A 339 27.43 2.82 25.35
C PHE A 339 28.62 3.77 25.12
N GLU A 340 29.70 3.53 25.84
CA GLU A 340 30.91 4.35 25.87
C GLU A 340 31.51 4.55 24.47
N GLY A 341 31.50 3.48 23.65
CA GLY A 341 31.96 3.53 22.27
C GLY A 341 31.09 4.44 21.37
N SER A 342 29.77 4.48 21.61
CA SER A 342 28.86 5.39 20.91
C SER A 342 29.09 6.84 21.32
N ILE A 343 29.37 7.10 22.60
CA ILE A 343 29.74 8.45 23.09
C ILE A 343 31.04 8.93 22.41
N ILE A 344 32.08 8.10 22.40
CA ILE A 344 33.38 8.46 21.78
C ILE A 344 33.23 8.74 20.28
N ARG A 345 32.49 7.90 19.55
CA ARG A 345 32.21 8.14 18.12
C ARG A 345 31.43 9.43 17.89
N SER A 346 30.43 9.70 18.72
CA SER A 346 29.59 10.90 18.62
C SER A 346 30.43 12.16 18.91
N ALA A 347 31.32 12.13 19.89
CA ALA A 347 32.23 13.24 20.21
C ALA A 347 33.20 13.57 19.06
N ARG A 348 33.73 12.54 18.37
CA ARG A 348 34.58 12.76 17.18
C ARG A 348 33.80 13.34 16.01
N ARG A 349 32.58 12.84 15.79
CA ARG A 349 31.71 13.37 14.73
C ARG A 349 31.23 14.79 15.05
N LEU A 350 31.05 15.11 16.33
CA LEU A 350 30.78 16.46 16.80
C LEU A 350 31.96 17.40 16.54
N ASP A 351 33.20 16.97 16.76
CA ASP A 351 34.39 17.77 16.45
C ASP A 351 34.49 18.09 14.95
N GLU A 352 34.20 17.12 14.07
CA GLU A 352 34.09 17.36 12.63
C GLU A 352 32.98 18.37 12.30
N PHE A 353 31.80 18.22 12.90
CA PHE A 353 30.70 19.14 12.70
C PHE A 353 31.03 20.57 13.18
N LEU A 354 31.67 20.74 14.34
CA LEU A 354 32.11 22.04 14.83
C LEU A 354 33.17 22.67 13.92
N ASN A 355 34.05 21.88 13.30
CA ASN A 355 34.98 22.37 12.28
C ASN A 355 34.26 22.85 11.01
N GLN A 356 33.17 22.18 10.60
CA GLN A 356 32.30 22.63 9.51
C GLN A 356 31.59 23.95 9.87
N LEU A 357 31.10 24.09 11.10
CA LEU A 357 30.50 25.35 11.57
C LEU A 357 31.51 26.50 11.61
N ARG A 358 32.76 26.23 12.02
CA ARG A 358 33.85 27.20 11.97
C ARG A 358 34.11 27.65 10.53
N ALA A 359 34.22 26.71 9.58
CA ALA A 359 34.40 27.02 8.16
C ALA A 359 33.22 27.83 7.59
N ALA A 360 31.99 27.47 7.98
CA ALA A 360 30.79 28.20 7.59
C ALA A 360 30.77 29.63 8.11
N ALA A 361 31.12 29.84 9.38
CA ALA A 361 31.22 31.18 10.00
C ALA A 361 32.29 32.04 9.31
N GLN A 362 33.46 31.44 9.03
CA GLN A 362 34.55 32.10 8.31
C GLN A 362 34.10 32.53 6.90
N ALA A 363 33.38 31.66 6.17
CA ALA A 363 32.93 31.94 4.81
C ALA A 363 31.90 33.09 4.70
N VAL A 364 31.21 33.41 5.80
CA VAL A 364 30.25 34.52 5.86
C VAL A 364 30.77 35.74 6.62
N GLY A 365 32.00 35.69 7.13
CA GLY A 365 32.66 36.81 7.82
C GLY A 365 32.28 36.97 9.29
N GLU A 366 31.72 35.94 9.93
CA GLU A 366 31.32 35.96 11.34
C GLU A 366 32.46 35.50 12.27
N THR A 367 33.45 36.38 12.47
CA THR A 367 34.67 36.05 13.24
C THR A 367 34.38 35.65 14.69
N SER A 368 33.38 36.27 15.34
CA SER A 368 33.03 35.91 16.73
C SER A 368 32.48 34.48 16.85
N LEU A 369 31.71 34.03 15.85
CA LEU A 369 31.22 32.66 15.80
C LEU A 369 32.35 31.69 15.46
N GLU A 370 33.23 32.05 14.53
CA GLU A 370 34.42 31.27 14.18
C GLU A 370 35.27 30.94 15.43
N GLU A 371 35.63 31.96 16.21
CA GLU A 371 36.40 31.81 17.45
C GLU A 371 35.66 30.95 18.49
N LYS A 372 34.34 31.12 18.58
CA LYS A 372 33.51 30.36 19.53
C LYS A 372 33.42 28.88 19.16
N PHE A 373 33.27 28.56 17.88
CA PHE A 373 33.29 27.17 17.38
C PHE A 373 34.68 26.55 17.54
N GLU A 374 35.75 27.31 17.32
CA GLU A 374 37.12 26.83 17.57
C GLU A 374 37.36 26.52 19.05
N ALA A 375 36.90 27.39 19.96
CA ALA A 375 36.97 27.16 21.40
C ALA A 375 36.15 25.92 21.82
N ALA A 376 34.98 25.71 21.22
CA ALA A 376 34.17 24.52 21.43
C ALA A 376 34.92 23.24 21.03
N CYS A 377 35.52 23.19 19.83
CA CYS A 377 36.38 22.08 19.39
C CYS A 377 37.50 21.79 20.40
N LYS A 378 38.29 22.80 20.78
CA LYS A 378 39.41 22.64 21.71
C LYS A 378 38.99 22.10 23.07
N SER A 379 37.80 22.49 23.55
CA SER A 379 37.27 22.00 24.83
C SER A 379 36.93 20.50 24.83
N LEU A 380 36.61 19.94 23.66
CA LEU A 380 36.29 18.51 23.51
C LEU A 380 37.54 17.65 23.35
N GLN A 381 38.60 18.18 22.71
CA GLN A 381 39.83 17.48 22.31
C GLN A 381 40.74 17.11 23.48
N ARG A 382 40.32 16.19 24.34
CA ARG A 382 41.11 15.66 25.46
C ARG A 382 40.81 14.19 25.74
N GLY A 383 41.62 13.59 26.63
CA GLY A 383 41.36 12.27 27.21
C GLY A 383 41.09 11.15 26.20
N ILE A 384 40.28 10.18 26.61
CA ILE A 384 40.00 8.96 25.83
C ILE A 384 39.17 9.24 24.56
N MET A 385 38.33 10.29 24.54
CA MET A 385 37.48 10.59 23.39
C MET A 385 38.30 10.89 22.12
N PHE A 386 39.49 11.47 22.29
CA PHE A 386 40.39 11.87 21.20
C PHE A 386 41.74 11.13 21.22
N ALA A 387 41.81 9.96 21.86
CA ALA A 387 43.00 9.12 21.83
C ALA A 387 43.25 8.56 20.41
N ASN A 388 44.52 8.54 19.98
CA ASN A 388 44.91 8.00 18.68
C ASN A 388 44.62 6.50 18.58
N SER A 389 44.27 6.05 17.36
CA SER A 389 44.13 4.63 17.06
C SER A 389 45.45 3.90 17.22
N LEU A 390 45.41 2.63 17.63
CA LEU A 390 46.58 1.74 17.68
C LEU A 390 47.06 1.28 16.29
N TYR A 391 46.25 1.52 15.24
CA TYR A 391 46.55 1.16 13.84
C TYR A 391 47.11 2.32 13.00
N LEU A 392 47.49 3.44 13.65
CA LEU A 392 48.15 4.58 13.01
C LEU A 392 49.63 4.31 12.73
#